data_AF-A0A2H5Z901-F1
#
_entry.id   AF-A0A2H5Z901-F1
#
_cell.length_a   1.000
_cell.length_b   1.000
_cell.length_c   1.000
_cell.angle_alpha   90.00
_cell.angle_beta   90.00
_cell.angle_gamma   90.00
#
_symmetry.space_group_name_H-M   'P 1'
#
loop_
_entity.id
_entity.type
_entity.pdbx_description
1 polymer ?
#
loop_
_entity_poly.entity_id
_entity_poly.type
_entity_poly.pdbx_seq_one_letter_code
_entity_poly.pdbx_strand_id
1 'polypeptide(L)' 'MELLLDRYELQLAEITLVPSSGGRFEIWVDGELVFSKLAEKRFPEDAELLDLVGARLGTE' A
#
# COMPACT_ATOMS: atom_id res chain seq x y z
N MET A 1 -6.03 5.52 -2.14
CA MET A 1 -5.17 6.23 -1.17
C MET A 1 -5.98 6.79 -0.03
N GLU A 2 -7.09 7.47 -0.32
CA GLU A 2 -8.14 7.79 0.67
C GLU A 2 -8.47 6.59 1.56
N LEU A 3 -8.70 5.42 0.96
CA LEU A 3 -8.95 4.16 1.66
C LEU A 3 -7.97 3.83 2.80
N LEU A 4 -6.66 4.08 2.62
CA LEU A 4 -5.65 3.78 3.64
C LEU A 4 -5.70 4.81 4.77
N LEU A 5 -5.95 6.08 4.45
CA LEU A 5 -6.15 7.12 5.44
C LEU A 5 -7.42 6.82 6.25
N ASP A 6 -8.54 6.54 5.59
CA ASP A 6 -9.81 6.25 6.25
C ASP A 6 -9.71 5.10 7.27
N ARG A 7 -8.90 4.07 6.98
CA ARG A 7 -8.77 2.89 7.84
C ARG A 7 -7.66 2.97 8.87
N TYR A 8 -6.57 3.69 8.58
CA TYR A 8 -5.32 3.66 9.34
C TYR A 8 -4.79 5.06 9.70
N GLU A 9 -5.61 6.12 9.64
CA GLU A 9 -5.22 7.51 9.95
C GLU A 9 -4.42 7.64 11.27
N LEU A 10 -4.83 6.91 12.31
CA LEU A 10 -4.19 6.97 13.63
C LEU A 10 -2.86 6.20 13.73
N GLN A 11 -2.54 5.38 12.73
CA GLN A 11 -1.40 4.47 12.72
C GLN A 11 -0.36 4.87 11.67
N LEU A 12 -0.76 5.63 10.65
CA LEU A 12 0.12 6.13 9.61
C LEU A 12 0.71 7.47 10.03
N ALA A 13 2.04 7.52 10.16
CA ALA A 13 2.76 8.76 10.39
C ALA A 13 2.74 9.65 9.14
N GLU A 14 2.91 9.05 7.96
CA GLU A 14 2.88 9.74 6.67
C GLU A 14 2.45 8.80 5.54
N ILE A 15 1.89 9.37 4.47
CA ILE A 15 1.71 8.70 3.19
C ILE A 15 2.29 9.60 2.11
N THR A 16 3.17 9.03 1.30
CA THR A 16 3.82 9.75 0.19
C THR A 16 3.47 9.10 -1.13
N LEU A 17 2.97 9.92 -2.07
CA LEU A 17 2.86 9.53 -3.48
C LEU A 17 4.16 9.88 -4.19
N VAL A 18 4.90 8.84 -4.61
CA VAL A 18 6.12 9.00 -5.40
C VAL A 18 5.78 8.76 -6.87
N PRO A 19 5.77 9.80 -7.74
CA PRO A 19 5.58 9.62 -9.17
C PRO A 19 6.65 8.71 -9.75
N SER A 20 6.23 7.89 -10.70
CA SER A 20 7.06 6.82 -11.23
C SER A 20 6.77 6.59 -12.71
N SER A 21 7.64 5.83 -13.37
CA SER A 21 7.56 5.46 -14.78
C SER A 21 7.53 3.94 -14.98
N GLY A 22 7.28 3.50 -16.21
CA GLY A 22 7.29 2.07 -16.57
C GLY A 22 6.04 1.30 -16.16
N GLY A 23 4.91 1.98 -15.93
CA GLY A 23 3.65 1.35 -15.55
C GLY A 23 3.65 0.72 -14.15
N ARG A 24 4.64 1.07 -13.34
CA ARG A 24 4.84 0.57 -11.99
C ARG A 24 3.80 1.14 -11.04
N PHE A 25 3.22 0.25 -10.24
CA PHE A 25 2.41 0.60 -9.09
C PHE A 25 2.88 -0.29 -7.96
N GLU A 26 3.54 0.32 -6.98
CA GLU A 26 4.16 -0.38 -5.87
C GLU A 26 3.74 0.27 -4.57
N ILE A 27 3.47 -0.57 -3.59
CA ILE A 27 3.12 -0.15 -2.24
C ILE A 27 4.26 -0.58 -1.34
N TRP A 28 4.78 0.38 -0.60
CA TRP A 28 5.87 0.20 0.33
C TRP A 28 5.41 0.65 1.72
N VAL A 29 5.76 -0.11 2.75
CA VAL A 29 5.53 0.23 4.15
C VAL A 29 6.86 0.09 4.89
N ASP A 30 7.33 1.17 5.52
CA ASP A 30 8.63 1.23 6.20
C ASP A 30 9.83 0.74 5.36
N GLY A 31 9.80 1.01 4.05
CA GLY A 31 10.85 0.57 3.12
C GLY A 31 10.75 -0.90 2.66
N GLU A 32 9.72 -1.62 3.07
CA GLU A 32 9.42 -2.98 2.58
C GLU A 32 8.34 -2.97 1.51
N LEU A 33 8.59 -3.67 0.41
CA LEU A 33 7.65 -3.82 -0.70
C LEU A 33 6.54 -4.81 -0.30
N VAL A 34 5.32 -4.31 -0.12
CA VAL A 34 4.16 -5.15 0.22
C VAL A 34 3.31 -5.51 -1.00
N PHE A 35 3.39 -4.74 -2.09
CA PHE A 35 2.70 -5.06 -3.34
C PHE A 35 3.44 -4.49 -4.55
N SER A 36 3.47 -5.24 -5.66
CA SER A 36 3.93 -4.74 -6.96
C SER A 36 3.03 -5.20 -8.10
N LYS A 37 2.43 -4.25 -8.80
CA LYS A 37 1.63 -4.51 -10.01
C LYS A 37 2.44 -5.21 -11.10
N LEU A 38 3.74 -4.91 -11.21
CA LEU A 38 4.57 -5.53 -12.25
C LEU A 38 4.83 -7.01 -11.94
N ALA A 39 4.94 -7.36 -10.66
CA ALA A 39 5.06 -8.76 -10.23
C ALA A 39 3.72 -9.52 -10.37
N GLU A 40 2.63 -8.94 -9.85
CA GLU A 40 1.29 -9.54 -9.82
C GLU A 40 0.56 -9.46 -11.16
N LYS A 41 1.03 -8.62 -12.08
CA LYS A 41 0.43 -8.33 -13.40
C LYS A 41 -1.01 -7.81 -13.32
N ARG A 42 -1.41 -7.24 -12.18
CA ARG A 42 -2.73 -6.65 -11.92
C ARG A 42 -2.63 -5.53 -10.89
N PHE A 43 -3.70 -4.77 -10.74
CA PHE A 43 -3.86 -3.89 -9.58
C PHE A 43 -4.39 -4.69 -8.38
N PRO A 44 -4.09 -4.26 -7.15
CA PRO A 44 -4.67 -4.88 -5.98
C PRO A 44 -6.15 -4.50 -5.88
N GLU A 45 -6.94 -5.36 -5.25
CA GLU A 45 -8.29 -4.98 -4.81
C GLU A 45 -8.20 -4.12 -3.54
N ASP A 46 -9.25 -3.34 -3.25
CA ASP A 46 -9.27 -2.44 -2.10
C ASP A 46 -9.11 -3.19 -0.77
N ALA A 47 -9.84 -4.29 -0.60
CA ALA A 47 -9.74 -5.14 0.60
C ALA A 47 -8.34 -5.77 0.74
N GLU A 48 -7.79 -6.27 -0.37
CA GLU A 48 -6.44 -6.84 -0.40
C GLU A 48 -5.38 -5.81 -0.01
N LEU A 49 -5.49 -4.58 -0.53
CA LEU A 49 -4.55 -3.51 -0.19
C LEU A 49 -4.60 -3.17 1.30
N LEU A 50 -5.80 -3.11 1.89
CA LEU A 50 -5.95 -2.91 3.33
C LEU A 50 -5.29 -4.03 4.12
N ASP A 51 -5.56 -5.29 3.76
CA ASP A 51 -5.01 -6.45 4.47
C ASP A 51 -3.48 -6.50 4.39
N LEU A 52 -2.90 -6.26 3.21
CA LEU A 52 -1.44 -6.23 3.00
C LEU A 52 -0.76 -5.15 3.84
N VAL A 53 -1.34 -3.94 3.89
CA VAL A 53 -0.78 -2.84 4.68
C VAL A 53 -1.01 -3.09 6.17
N GLY A 54 -2.20 -3.51 6.58
CA GLY A 54 -2.54 -3.80 7.98
C GLY A 54 -1.67 -4.90 8.59
N ALA A 55 -1.41 -5.98 7.83
CA ALA A 55 -0.49 -7.03 8.24
C ALA A 55 0.92 -6.47 8.55
N ARG A 56 1.35 -5.45 7.79
CA ARG A 56 2.66 -4.82 7.99
C ARG A 56 2.69 -3.76 9.08
N LEU A 57 1.55 -3.15 9.41
CA LEU A 57 1.38 -2.24 10.54
C LEU A 57 1.20 -2.97 11.88
N GLY A 58 1.08 -4.31 11.87
CA GLY A 58 0.84 -5.12 13.07
C GLY A 58 -0.58 -5.00 13.61
N THR A 59 -1.54 -4.70 12.73
CA THR A 59 -2.97 -4.60 13.09
C THR A 59 -3.67 -5.88 12.67
N GLU A 60 -4.07 -6.71 13.64
CA GLU A 60 -4.96 -7.87 13.44
C GLU A 60 -6.43 -7.44 13.39
#